data_AF-A0A973JI90-F1
#
_entry.id   AF-A0A973JI90-F1
#
_cell.length_a   1.000
_cell.length_b   1.000
_cell.length_c   1.000
_cell.angle_alpha   90.00
_cell.angle_beta   90.00
_cell.angle_gamma   90.00
#
_symmetry.space_group_name_H-M   'P 1'
#
loop_
_entity.id
_entity.type
_entity.pdbx_description
1 polymer ?
#
loop_
_entity_poly.entity_id
_entity_poly.type
_entity_poly.pdbx_seq_one_letter_code
_entity_poly.pdbx_strand_id
1 'polypeptide(L)' 'PWAAAGAVAYRVAWEPADLHERESERPSIEHRVARSRVTPLVIAVAKAMHTAVGGEITDMMGFVVDPADL' A
#
# COMPACT_ATOMS: atom_id res chain seq x y z
N PRO A 1 -5.77 8.11 22.40
CA PRO A 1 -5.83 7.35 21.13
C PRO A 1 -5.34 8.22 19.96
N TRP A 2 -4.68 7.64 18.96
CA TRP A 2 -4.07 8.39 17.85
C TRP A 2 -5.08 9.22 17.02
N ALA A 3 -6.36 8.83 17.01
CA ALA A 3 -7.43 9.53 16.28
C ALA A 3 -8.14 10.65 17.09
N ALA A 4 -7.68 10.99 18.29
CA ALA A 4 -8.40 11.89 19.21
C ALA A 4 -8.61 13.33 18.68
N ALA A 5 -7.77 13.78 17.74
CA ALA A 5 -7.86 15.08 17.09
C ALA A 5 -8.35 15.01 15.63
N GLY A 6 -8.94 13.86 15.25
CA GLY A 6 -9.20 13.52 13.85
C GLY A 6 -8.10 12.64 13.26
N ALA A 7 -8.48 11.71 12.40
CA ALA A 7 -7.56 10.80 11.71
C ALA A 7 -7.24 11.34 10.31
N VAL A 8 -5.96 11.32 9.93
CA VAL A 8 -5.50 11.57 8.56
C VAL A 8 -5.12 10.23 7.94
N ALA A 9 -5.59 9.98 6.72
CA ALA A 9 -5.22 8.79 5.96
C ALA A 9 -4.12 9.11 4.96
N TYR A 10 -3.03 8.36 5.01
CA TYR A 10 -1.97 8.38 3.99
C TYR A 10 -2.13 7.15 3.11
N ARG A 11 -2.25 7.35 1.79
CA ARG A 11 -2.30 6.24 0.82
C ARG A 11 -0.92 6.03 0.22
N VAL A 12 -0.34 4.86 0.44
CA VAL A 12 0.91 4.42 -0.19
C VAL A 12 0.57 3.29 -1.16
N ALA A 13 0.65 3.57 -2.45
CA ALA A 13 0.37 2.59 -3.50
C ALA A 13 1.27 2.84 -4.72
N TRP A 14 1.58 1.77 -5.44
CA TRP A 14 2.13 1.89 -6.79
C TRP A 14 0.99 2.07 -7.78
N GLU A 15 1.11 3.07 -8.65
CA GLU A 15 0.21 3.28 -9.78
C GLU A 15 0.95 2.96 -11.08
N PRO A 16 0.54 1.92 -11.83
CA PRO A 16 1.11 1.63 -13.14
C PRO A 16 0.73 2.72 -14.15
N ALA A 17 1.58 2.97 -15.14
CA ALA A 17 1.27 3.94 -16.21
C ALA A 17 0.11 3.47 -17.10
N ASP A 18 -0.05 2.15 -17.24
CA ASP A 18 -1.16 1.54 -17.97
C ASP A 18 -2.30 1.17 -17.00
N LEU A 19 -3.38 1.95 -17.05
CA LEU A 19 -4.57 1.72 -16.24
C LEU A 19 -5.37 0.49 -16.69
N HIS A 20 -5.26 0.07 -17.95
CA HIS A 20 -5.98 -1.11 -18.45
C HIS A 20 -5.40 -2.38 -17.83
N GLU A 21 -4.07 -2.50 -17.80
CA GLU A 21 -3.40 -3.62 -17.12
C GLU A 21 -3.74 -3.67 -15.62
N ARG A 22 -3.92 -2.51 -14.98
CA ARG A 22 -4.32 -2.41 -13.57
C ARG A 22 -5.71 -2.95 -13.29
N GLU A 23 -6.65 -2.66 -14.18
CA GLU A 23 -8.07 -3.00 -14.03
C GLU A 23 -8.44 -4.36 -14.65
N SER A 24 -7.52 -4.95 -15.41
CA SER A 24 -7.68 -6.28 -15.99
C SER A 24 -7.81 -7.35 -14.91
N GLU A 25 -8.81 -8.23 -15.07
CA GLU A 25 -8.95 -9.42 -14.24
C GLU A 25 -7.74 -10.37 -14.39
N ARG A 26 -7.08 -10.33 -15.55
CA ARG A 26 -5.92 -11.17 -15.89
C ARG A 26 -4.80 -10.30 -16.47
N PRO A 27 -4.06 -9.58 -15.61
CA PRO A 27 -2.95 -8.75 -16.06
C PRO A 27 -1.84 -9.59 -16.69
N SER A 28 -1.10 -8.96 -17.60
CA SER A 28 0.05 -9.55 -18.27
C SER A 28 1.10 -10.04 -17.27
N ILE A 29 1.99 -10.93 -17.73
CA ILE A 29 3.14 -11.36 -16.93
C ILE A 29 4.05 -10.18 -16.60
N GLU A 30 4.28 -9.30 -17.57
CA GLU A 30 5.14 -8.12 -17.41
C GLU A 30 4.62 -7.18 -16.33
N HIS A 31 3.31 -6.90 -16.32
CA HIS A 31 2.68 -6.11 -15.27
C HIS A 31 2.85 -6.75 -13.89
N ARG A 32 2.60 -8.06 -13.77
CA ARG A 32 2.79 -8.79 -12.50
C ARG A 32 4.24 -8.76 -12.02
N VAL A 33 5.20 -8.86 -12.93
CA VAL A 33 6.63 -8.74 -12.61
C VAL A 33 6.97 -7.33 -12.14
N ALA A 34 6.50 -6.29 -12.84
CA ALA A 34 6.69 -4.90 -12.42
C ALA A 34 6.10 -4.65 -11.02
N ARG A 35 4.88 -5.12 -10.77
CA ARG A 35 4.24 -5.06 -9.45
C ARG A 35 5.07 -5.77 -8.38
N SER A 36 5.52 -6.99 -8.64
CA SER A 36 6.33 -7.74 -7.69
C SER A 36 7.65 -7.04 -7.35
N ARG A 37 8.27 -6.36 -8.31
CA ARG A 37 9.52 -5.60 -8.11
C ARG A 37 9.33 -4.35 -7.24
N VAL A 38 8.17 -3.69 -7.32
CA VAL A 38 7.90 -2.47 -6.53
C VAL A 38 7.31 -2.76 -5.16
N THR A 39 6.72 -3.95 -4.93
CA THR A 39 6.14 -4.35 -3.64
C THR A 39 7.06 -4.06 -2.44
N PRO A 40 8.36 -4.43 -2.43
CA PRO A 40 9.25 -4.13 -1.30
C PRO A 40 9.41 -2.63 -1.03
N LEU A 41 9.39 -1.78 -2.07
CA LEU A 41 9.50 -0.33 -1.92
C LEU A 41 8.22 0.25 -1.28
N VAL A 42 7.04 -0.20 -1.73
CA VAL A 42 5.75 0.20 -1.14
C VAL A 42 5.70 -0.19 0.34
N ILE A 43 6.14 -1.41 0.69
CA ILE A 43 6.24 -1.88 2.08
C ILE A 43 7.19 -0.98 2.89
N ALA A 44 8.38 -0.69 2.37
CA ALA A 44 9.35 0.16 3.06
C ALA A 44 8.81 1.57 3.34
N VAL A 45 8.12 2.18 2.37
CA VAL A 45 7.50 3.50 2.54
C VAL A 45 6.34 3.43 3.54
N ALA A 46 5.49 2.41 3.49
CA ALA A 46 4.40 2.23 4.44
C ALA A 46 4.92 2.09 5.88
N LYS A 47 5.95 1.28 6.10
CA LYS A 47 6.63 1.11 7.40
C LYS A 47 7.27 2.42 7.88
N ALA A 48 7.94 3.15 6.99
CA ALA A 48 8.55 4.44 7.32
C ALA A 48 7.51 5.48 7.73
N MET A 49 6.40 5.56 7.00
CA MET A 49 5.27 6.44 7.33
C MET A 49 4.67 6.08 8.69
N HIS A 50 4.37 4.80 8.91
CA HIS A 50 3.81 4.32 10.19
C HIS A 50 4.76 4.60 11.37
N THR A 51 6.06 4.41 11.19
CA THR A 51 7.07 4.75 12.22
C THR A 51 7.07 6.25 12.55
N ALA A 52 6.86 7.11 11.55
CA ALA A 52 6.91 8.56 11.73
C ALA A 52 5.63 9.15 12.34
N VAL A 53 4.45 8.61 12.00
CA VAL A 53 3.15 9.20 12.40
C VAL A 53 2.31 8.33 13.33
N GLY A 54 2.67 7.06 13.52
CA GLY A 54 1.89 6.08 14.29
C GLY A 54 0.58 5.68 13.61
N GLY A 55 -0.36 5.16 14.40
CA GLY A 55 -1.69 4.74 13.92
C GLY A 55 -1.75 3.27 13.46
N GLU A 56 -2.71 2.98 12.59
CA GLU A 56 -2.95 1.64 12.04
C GLU A 56 -2.57 1.62 10.55
N ILE A 57 -2.05 0.49 10.08
CA ILE A 57 -1.90 0.23 8.64
C ILE A 57 -3.09 -0.61 8.19
N THR A 58 -3.69 -0.24 7.06
CA THR A 58 -4.75 -1.05 6.44
C THR A 58 -4.37 -1.48 5.04
N ASP A 59 -4.94 -2.59 4.58
CA ASP A 59 -4.94 -2.95 3.17
C ASP A 59 -5.88 -2.05 2.35
N MET A 60 -5.99 -2.33 1.05
CA MET A 60 -6.85 -1.58 0.13
C MET A 60 -8.35 -1.72 0.42
N MET A 61 -8.75 -2.73 1.19
CA MET A 61 -10.14 -2.97 1.59
C MET A 61 -10.45 -2.37 2.97
N GLY A 62 -9.46 -1.75 3.62
CA GLY A 62 -9.60 -1.11 4.92
C GLY A 62 -9.45 -2.05 6.11
N PHE A 63 -8.96 -3.27 5.90
CA PHE A 63 -8.65 -4.19 7.00
C PHE A 63 -7.28 -3.87 7.60
N VAL A 64 -7.21 -3.87 8.93
CA VAL A 64 -5.96 -3.63 9.66
C VAL A 64 -4.97 -4.76 9.38
N VAL A 65 -3.71 -4.39 9.14
CA VAL A 65 -2.59 -5.29 8.89
C VAL A 65 -1.53 -5.03 9.95
N ASP A 66 -0.99 -6.09 10.54
CA ASP A 66 0.17 -5.97 11.43
C ASP A 66 1.38 -5.47 10.61
N PRO A 67 2.07 -4.39 11.02
CA PRO A 67 3.27 -3.94 10.34
C PRO A 67 4.35 -5.02 10.18
N ALA A 68 4.39 -6.04 11.05
CA ALA A 68 5.30 -7.18 10.93
C ALA A 68 4.95 -8.14 9.77
N ASP A 69 3.69 -8.15 9.33
CA ASP A 69 3.16 -9.02 8.27
C ASP A 69 3.22 -8.37 6.87
N LEU A 70 3.67 -7.12 6.79
CA LEU A 70 3.94 -6.40 5.54
C LEU A 70 5.22 -6.85 4.86
#